data_AF-A0A6G2IGK9-F1
#
_entry.id   AF-A0A6G2IGK9-F1
#
_cell.length_a   1.000
_cell.length_b   1.000
_cell.length_c   1.000
_cell.angle_alpha   90.00
_cell.angle_beta   90.00
_cell.angle_gamma   90.00
#
_symmetry.space_group_name_H-M   'P 1'
#
loop_
_entity.id
_entity.type
_entity.pdbx_description
1 polymer ?
#
loop_
_entity_poly.entity_id
_entity_poly.type
_entity_poly.pdbx_seq_one_letter_code
_entity_poly.pdbx_strand_id
1 'polypeptide(L)'
;MSVSTRGSSRLRGLFRSLLPSRGAHRRETSRRRLESDLAVQRQAVTHWQQHADSYARELDWARHERAHLLAWLAALHPASAVITPTAGTAQDGTHRSLRLVAGGWPMSWRIPPGDLALFRHVPYAEPAADHPESWPDDRPDSPDQYAHIRRHTRLLALEATVHDITTGTEPSDHPAGH
;
A
#
# COMPACT_ATOMS: atom_id res chain seq x y z
N MET A 1 -57.94 -58.01 61.80
CA MET A 1 -57.77 -56.64 61.26
C MET A 1 -57.03 -55.80 62.28
N SER A 2 -56.22 -54.83 61.83
CA SER A 2 -55.38 -53.87 62.59
C SER A 2 -54.04 -54.44 63.10
N VAL A 3 -52.96 -54.44 62.31
CA VAL A 3 -52.10 -53.36 61.76
C VAL A 3 -50.96 -53.00 62.71
N SER A 4 -49.78 -53.44 62.26
CA SER A 4 -48.44 -53.29 62.80
C SER A 4 -47.95 -51.84 62.80
N THR A 5 -47.42 -51.38 63.93
CA THR A 5 -46.78 -50.08 64.11
C THR A 5 -45.38 -50.08 63.48
N ARG A 6 -45.25 -49.43 62.31
CA ARG A 6 -43.95 -49.09 61.71
C ARG A 6 -43.41 -47.80 62.30
N GLY A 7 -42.45 -47.90 63.22
CA GLY A 7 -41.55 -46.79 63.57
C GLY A 7 -40.39 -46.74 62.59
N SER A 8 -40.63 -46.24 61.37
CA SER A 8 -39.60 -46.11 60.33
C SER A 8 -38.78 -44.84 60.52
N SER A 9 -37.54 -45.06 60.98
CA SER A 9 -36.33 -44.32 60.62
C SER A 9 -36.50 -43.22 59.56
N ARG A 10 -36.34 -41.96 59.98
CA ARG A 10 -36.04 -40.84 59.07
C ARG A 10 -34.97 -39.94 59.68
N LEU A 11 -33.75 -40.47 59.75
CA LEU A 11 -32.52 -39.67 59.80
C LEU A 11 -31.69 -40.00 58.56
N ARG A 12 -32.18 -39.56 57.39
CA ARG A 12 -31.37 -39.48 56.16
C ARG A 12 -31.54 -38.08 55.60
N GLY A 13 -30.67 -37.18 56.04
CA GLY A 13 -30.72 -35.80 55.58
C GLY A 13 -29.51 -34.97 55.99
N LEU A 14 -28.32 -35.56 56.12
CA LEU A 14 -27.12 -34.80 56.50
C LEU A 14 -25.87 -35.30 55.76
N PHE A 15 -25.92 -35.37 54.44
CA PHE A 15 -24.69 -35.43 53.63
C PHE A 15 -24.91 -34.71 52.28
N ARG A 16 -25.29 -33.44 52.33
CA ARG A 16 -25.32 -32.60 51.13
C ARG A 16 -24.78 -31.20 51.40
N SER A 17 -23.53 -31.12 51.82
CA SER A 17 -22.66 -29.98 51.56
C SER A 17 -21.24 -30.41 51.91
N LEU A 18 -20.23 -29.71 51.39
CA LEU A 18 -18.78 -30.01 51.50
C LEU A 18 -18.16 -30.85 50.37
N LEU A 19 -18.75 -30.86 49.18
CA LEU A 19 -17.92 -30.94 47.97
C LEU A 19 -17.70 -29.50 47.47
N PRO A 20 -16.47 -28.97 47.55
CA PRO A 20 -16.18 -27.65 47.02
C PRO A 20 -16.49 -27.64 45.52
N SER A 21 -17.05 -26.52 45.10
CA SER A 21 -17.65 -26.27 43.80
C SER A 21 -16.69 -26.51 42.62
N ARG A 22 -16.58 -27.77 42.16
CA ARG A 22 -15.88 -28.12 40.90
C ARG A 22 -16.40 -27.28 39.71
N GLY A 23 -17.68 -26.91 39.72
CA GLY A 23 -18.29 -26.04 38.72
C GLY A 23 -17.80 -24.59 38.78
N ALA A 24 -17.63 -24.00 39.97
CA ALA A 24 -17.14 -22.62 40.10
C ALA A 24 -15.66 -22.50 39.73
N HIS A 25 -14.83 -23.46 40.14
CA HIS A 25 -13.42 -23.51 39.72
C HIS A 25 -13.28 -23.68 38.20
N ARG A 26 -14.13 -24.50 37.58
CA ARG A 26 -14.15 -24.65 36.11
C ARG A 26 -14.57 -23.37 35.40
N ARG A 27 -15.57 -22.64 35.91
CA ARG A 27 -16.03 -21.36 35.34
C ARG A 27 -14.97 -20.27 35.46
N GLU A 28 -14.33 -20.16 36.62
CA GLU A 28 -13.28 -19.16 36.85
C GLU A 28 -12.04 -19.44 35.98
N THR A 29 -11.65 -20.70 35.82
CA THR A 29 -10.55 -21.07 34.91
C THR A 29 -10.88 -20.81 33.44
N SER A 30 -12.12 -21.07 33.00
CA SER A 30 -12.58 -20.71 31.66
C SER A 30 -12.59 -19.19 31.44
N ARG A 31 -13.03 -18.41 32.43
CA ARG A 31 -13.03 -16.95 32.37
C ARG A 31 -11.62 -16.39 32.23
N ARG A 32 -10.68 -16.88 33.04
CA ARG A 32 -9.26 -16.47 32.95
C ARG A 32 -8.62 -16.84 31.62
N ARG A 33 -8.94 -18.02 31.06
CA ARG A 33 -8.48 -18.40 29.72
C ARG A 33 -9.01 -17.43 28.67
N LEU A 34 -10.31 -17.13 28.70
CA LEU A 34 -10.91 -16.20 27.75
C LEU A 34 -10.34 -14.78 27.89
N GLU A 35 -10.11 -14.29 29.10
CA GLU A 35 -9.44 -13.00 29.34
C GLU A 35 -8.00 -12.99 28.79
N SER A 36 -7.26 -14.08 28.99
CA SER A 36 -5.92 -14.26 28.42
C SER A 36 -5.96 -14.28 26.89
N ASP A 37 -6.90 -15.03 26.30
CA ASP A 37 -7.05 -15.12 24.85
C ASP A 37 -7.43 -13.75 24.27
N LEU A 38 -8.35 -13.02 24.91
CA LEU A 38 -8.71 -11.65 24.51
C LEU A 38 -7.53 -10.69 24.61
N ALA A 39 -6.70 -10.80 25.64
CA ALA A 39 -5.49 -9.99 25.77
C ALA A 39 -4.50 -10.28 24.63
N VAL A 40 -4.30 -11.55 24.29
CA VAL A 40 -3.47 -11.97 23.16
C VAL A 40 -4.04 -11.44 21.84
N GLN A 41 -5.35 -11.53 21.62
CA GLN A 41 -5.98 -11.01 20.41
C GLN A 41 -5.85 -9.49 20.29
N ARG A 42 -6.03 -8.73 21.40
CA ARG A 42 -5.84 -7.27 21.42
C ARG A 42 -4.40 -6.88 21.12
N GLN A 43 -3.44 -7.62 21.68
CA GLN A 43 -2.03 -7.41 21.39
C GLN A 43 -1.72 -7.68 19.91
N ALA A 44 -2.28 -8.76 19.35
CA ALA A 44 -2.12 -9.08 17.92
C ALA A 44 -2.71 -7.98 17.02
N VAL A 45 -3.92 -7.48 17.32
CA VAL A 45 -4.53 -6.37 16.58
C VAL A 45 -3.65 -5.11 16.64
N THR A 46 -3.17 -4.75 17.82
CA THR A 46 -2.29 -3.57 17.99
C THR A 46 -1.01 -3.71 17.18
N HIS A 47 -0.40 -4.90 17.20
CA HIS A 47 0.79 -5.20 16.41
C HIS A 47 0.52 -5.08 14.91
N TRP A 48 -0.57 -5.68 14.40
CA TRP A 48 -0.93 -5.56 12.98
C TRP A 48 -1.25 -4.13 12.57
N GLN A 49 -1.87 -3.35 13.45
CA GLN A 49 -2.15 -1.95 13.19
C GLN A 49 -0.88 -1.12 13.09
N GLN A 50 0.10 -1.36 13.97
CA GLN A 50 1.42 -0.72 13.88
C GLN A 50 2.14 -1.06 12.57
N HIS A 51 2.03 -2.31 12.10
CA HIS A 51 2.57 -2.71 10.78
C HIS A 51 1.85 -1.98 9.65
N ALA A 52 0.52 -1.95 9.65
CA ALA A 52 -0.26 -1.25 8.64
C ALA A 52 0.08 0.25 8.59
N ASP A 53 0.22 0.90 9.75
CA ASP A 53 0.61 2.30 9.86
C ASP A 53 2.05 2.53 9.36
N SER A 54 2.96 1.59 9.61
CA SER A 54 4.33 1.67 9.08
C SER A 54 4.34 1.60 7.56
N TYR A 55 3.64 0.63 6.97
CA TYR A 55 3.52 0.50 5.52
C TYR A 55 2.82 1.70 4.88
N ALA A 56 1.83 2.29 5.55
CA ALA A 56 1.17 3.50 5.07
C ALA A 56 2.16 4.67 4.98
N ARG A 57 2.99 4.88 6.02
CA ARG A 57 4.04 5.91 6.01
C ARG A 57 5.08 5.69 4.92
N GLU A 58 5.54 4.46 4.75
CA GLU A 58 6.51 4.12 3.69
C GLU A 58 5.94 4.37 2.30
N LEU A 59 4.67 4.00 2.08
CA LEU A 59 3.99 4.23 0.81
C LEU A 59 3.81 5.72 0.52
N ASP A 60 3.49 6.52 1.53
CA ASP A 60 3.36 7.98 1.38
C ASP A 60 4.72 8.63 1.10
N TRP A 61 5.78 8.19 1.77
CA TRP A 61 7.15 8.62 1.46
C TRP A 61 7.54 8.29 0.02
N ALA A 62 7.32 7.05 -0.42
CA ALA A 62 7.64 6.62 -1.79
C ALA A 62 6.83 7.41 -2.84
N ARG A 63 5.57 7.76 -2.54
CA ARG A 63 4.74 8.61 -3.42
C ARG A 63 5.28 10.04 -3.51
N HIS A 64 5.71 10.60 -2.39
CA HIS A 64 6.28 11.94 -2.32
C HIS A 64 7.62 12.04 -3.07
N GLU A 65 8.49 11.05 -2.90
CA GLU A 65 9.76 10.94 -3.64
C GLU A 65 9.51 10.78 -5.15
N ARG A 66 8.55 9.94 -5.53
CA ARG A 66 8.12 9.82 -6.93
C ARG A 66 7.61 11.15 -7.48
N ALA A 67 6.84 11.92 -6.71
CA ALA A 67 6.33 13.21 -7.15
C ALA A 67 7.47 14.21 -7.43
N HIS A 68 8.52 14.23 -6.60
CA HIS A 68 9.72 15.04 -6.85
C HIS A 68 10.42 14.66 -8.15
N LEU A 69 10.62 13.35 -8.39
CA LEU A 69 11.25 12.88 -9.63
C LEU A 69 10.41 13.22 -10.86
N LEU A 70 9.09 13.12 -10.77
CA LEU A 70 8.19 13.52 -11.85
C LEU A 70 8.20 15.04 -12.08
N ALA A 71 8.25 15.85 -11.03
CA ALA A 71 8.37 17.30 -11.16
C ALA A 71 9.69 17.70 -11.83
N TRP A 72 10.78 17.02 -11.48
CA TRP A 72 12.08 17.18 -12.13
C TRP A 72 12.04 16.76 -13.60
N LEU A 73 11.46 15.59 -13.91
CA LEU A 73 11.29 15.12 -15.29
C LEU A 73 10.45 16.10 -16.13
N ALA A 74 9.38 16.65 -15.55
CA ALA A 74 8.56 17.67 -16.21
C ALA A 74 9.36 18.95 -16.50
N ALA A 75 10.28 19.34 -15.61
CA ALA A 75 11.16 20.48 -15.83
C ALA A 75 12.17 20.25 -16.97
N LEU A 76 12.57 19.00 -17.22
CA LEU A 76 13.44 18.61 -18.34
C LEU A 76 12.70 18.55 -19.68
N HIS A 77 11.37 18.43 -19.65
CA HIS A 77 10.53 18.34 -20.85
C HIS A 77 9.44 19.44 -20.86
N PRO A 78 9.81 20.73 -20.79
CA PRO A 78 8.85 21.82 -20.63
C PRO A 78 7.88 21.98 -21.81
N ALA A 79 8.26 21.53 -23.00
CA ALA A 79 7.43 21.59 -24.20
C ALA A 79 6.33 20.52 -24.27
N SER A 80 6.43 19.43 -23.48
CA SER A 80 5.49 18.31 -23.51
C SER A 80 4.79 18.03 -22.18
N ALA A 81 5.26 18.63 -21.08
CA ALA A 81 4.70 18.47 -19.75
C ALA A 81 3.43 19.30 -19.57
N VAL A 82 2.33 18.67 -19.13
CA VAL A 82 1.05 19.32 -18.85
C VAL A 82 0.37 18.66 -17.66
N ILE A 83 -0.26 19.46 -16.78
CA ILE A 83 -1.17 18.95 -15.75
C ILE A 83 -2.60 18.94 -16.29
N THR A 84 -3.27 17.80 -16.19
CA THR A 84 -4.69 17.66 -16.56
C THR A 84 -5.52 17.14 -15.39
N PRO A 85 -6.83 17.40 -15.36
CA PRO A 85 -7.74 16.59 -14.55
C PRO A 85 -7.60 15.11 -14.90
N THR A 86 -7.76 14.23 -13.91
CA THR A 86 -7.85 12.78 -14.17
C THR A 86 -9.26 12.43 -14.64
N ALA A 87 -9.39 11.88 -15.86
CA ALA A 87 -10.67 11.44 -16.41
C ALA A 87 -11.22 10.23 -15.64
N GLY A 88 -12.54 10.19 -15.40
CA GLY A 88 -13.24 9.01 -14.86
C GLY A 88 -13.55 9.01 -13.35
N THR A 89 -13.15 10.02 -12.57
CA THR A 89 -13.66 10.22 -11.19
C THR A 89 -14.76 11.27 -11.22
N ALA A 90 -15.99 10.83 -11.49
CA ALA A 90 -17.16 11.68 -11.72
C ALA A 90 -17.61 12.57 -10.55
N GLN A 91 -16.95 12.53 -9.39
CA GLN A 91 -17.44 13.24 -8.20
C GLN A 91 -16.55 14.41 -7.73
N ASP A 92 -15.22 14.33 -7.82
CA ASP A 92 -14.41 15.24 -6.98
C ASP A 92 -13.45 16.19 -7.70
N GLY A 93 -13.03 15.96 -8.96
CA GLY A 93 -12.07 16.86 -9.64
C GLY A 93 -10.71 17.07 -8.93
N THR A 94 -10.51 16.44 -7.77
CA THR A 94 -9.39 16.62 -6.85
C THR A 94 -8.13 15.92 -7.38
N HIS A 95 -8.30 14.86 -8.16
CA HIS A 95 -7.19 14.11 -8.72
C HIS A 95 -6.68 14.75 -10.01
N ARG A 96 -5.40 15.06 -10.01
CA ARG A 96 -4.67 15.60 -11.16
C ARG A 96 -3.65 14.59 -11.65
N SER A 97 -3.39 14.62 -12.94
CA SER A 97 -2.37 13.78 -13.57
C SER A 97 -1.36 14.65 -14.31
N LEU A 98 -0.09 14.29 -14.22
CA LEU A 98 0.94 14.77 -15.13
C LEU A 98 0.83 13.98 -16.42
N ARG A 99 0.69 14.67 -17.55
CA ARG A 99 0.90 14.12 -18.89
C ARG A 99 2.21 14.65 -19.45
N LEU A 100 2.98 13.77 -20.08
CA LEU A 100 4.29 14.08 -20.64
C LEU A 100 4.54 13.20 -21.85
N VAL A 101 5.23 13.73 -22.86
CA VAL A 101 5.83 12.91 -23.92
C VAL A 101 7.34 12.82 -23.66
N ALA A 102 7.83 11.61 -23.45
CA ALA A 102 9.25 11.30 -23.28
C ALA A 102 9.65 10.14 -24.19
N GLY A 103 10.80 10.26 -24.89
CA GLY A 103 11.22 9.25 -25.89
C GLY A 103 10.23 9.10 -27.04
N GLY A 104 9.45 10.15 -27.35
CA GLY A 104 8.36 10.10 -28.34
C GLY A 104 7.11 9.35 -27.88
N TRP A 105 7.05 8.93 -26.61
CA TRP A 105 5.92 8.17 -26.07
C TRP A 105 5.10 8.97 -25.05
N PRO A 106 3.76 9.00 -25.20
CA PRO A 106 2.86 9.58 -24.22
C PRO A 106 2.87 8.77 -22.90
N MET A 107 2.97 9.46 -21.77
CA MET A 107 2.94 8.90 -20.41
C MET A 107 2.07 9.74 -19.47
N SER A 108 1.42 9.08 -18.51
CA SER A 108 0.55 9.71 -17.50
C SER A 108 0.76 9.14 -16.10
N TRP A 109 0.84 10.01 -15.10
CA TRP A 109 0.99 9.64 -13.68
C TRP A 109 0.00 10.40 -12.80
N ARG A 110 -0.59 9.74 -11.79
CA ARG A 110 -1.37 10.47 -10.78
C ARG A 110 -0.47 11.25 -9.85
N ILE A 111 -0.86 12.49 -9.57
CA ILE A 111 -0.21 13.34 -8.58
C ILE A 111 -1.10 13.39 -7.32
N PRO A 112 -0.56 13.04 -6.14
CA PRO A 112 -1.23 13.29 -4.88
C PRO A 112 -1.51 14.79 -4.69
N PRO A 113 -2.68 15.18 -4.16
CA PRO A 113 -3.06 16.60 -4.06
C PRO A 113 -2.07 17.42 -3.21
N GLY A 114 -1.45 16.83 -2.19
CA GLY A 114 -0.43 17.49 -1.36
C GLY A 114 0.86 17.85 -2.10
N ASP A 115 1.15 17.18 -3.23
CA ASP A 115 2.39 17.35 -3.99
C ASP A 115 2.23 18.28 -5.20
N LEU A 116 1.01 18.79 -5.47
CA LEU A 116 0.74 19.63 -6.65
C LEU A 116 1.59 20.90 -6.71
N ALA A 117 1.97 21.44 -5.55
CA ALA A 117 2.82 22.62 -5.47
C ALA A 117 4.20 22.43 -6.14
N LEU A 118 4.69 21.18 -6.22
CA LEU A 118 5.95 20.84 -6.89
C LEU A 118 5.90 21.08 -8.41
N PHE A 119 4.70 21.11 -8.99
CA PHE A 119 4.48 21.21 -10.44
C PHE A 119 4.10 22.62 -10.88
N ARG A 120 4.36 23.65 -10.07
CA ARG A 120 4.02 25.06 -10.38
C ARG A 120 4.56 25.58 -11.72
N HIS A 121 5.63 24.97 -12.24
CA HIS A 121 6.25 25.30 -13.52
C HIS A 121 5.58 24.62 -14.71
N VAL A 122 4.68 23.66 -14.47
CA VAL A 122 4.02 22.89 -15.51
C VAL A 122 2.68 23.57 -15.83
N PRO A 123 2.41 23.88 -17.12
CA PRO A 123 1.14 24.47 -17.51
C PRO A 123 0.00 23.50 -17.25
N TYR A 124 -1.15 24.08 -16.93
CA TYR A 124 -2.39 23.33 -16.73
C TYR A 124 -3.22 23.38 -18.02
N ALA A 125 -3.71 22.22 -18.47
CA ALA A 125 -4.63 22.12 -19.59
C ALA A 125 -5.95 21.48 -19.16
N GLU A 126 -7.04 22.03 -19.66
CA GLU A 126 -8.35 21.41 -19.55
C GLU A 126 -8.44 20.17 -20.46
N PRO A 127 -9.25 19.16 -20.10
CA PRO A 127 -9.50 18.03 -20.98
C PRO A 127 -10.20 18.58 -22.23
N ALA A 128 -9.53 18.53 -23.38
CA ALA A 128 -10.14 18.95 -24.64
C ALA A 128 -11.32 18.02 -24.95
N ALA A 129 -12.54 18.55 -24.95
CA ALA A 129 -13.75 17.81 -25.30
C ALA A 129 -13.75 17.34 -26.78
N ASP A 130 -12.91 17.95 -27.62
CA ASP A 130 -13.02 17.87 -29.08
C ASP A 130 -11.82 17.19 -29.78
N HIS A 131 -10.87 16.60 -29.05
CA HIS A 131 -9.75 15.86 -29.64
C HIS A 131 -9.63 14.44 -29.07
N PRO A 132 -10.33 13.44 -29.66
CA PRO A 132 -10.19 12.03 -29.28
C PRO A 132 -8.88 11.39 -29.76
N GLU A 133 -7.96 12.14 -30.37
CA GLU A 133 -6.73 11.58 -30.92
C GLU A 133 -5.60 11.48 -29.88
N SER A 134 -5.43 10.25 -29.40
CA SER A 134 -4.14 9.55 -29.29
C SER A 134 -3.31 9.62 -28.00
N TRP A 135 -3.95 9.68 -26.81
CA TRP A 135 -3.28 9.18 -25.61
C TRP A 135 -3.73 7.72 -25.38
N PRO A 136 -2.84 6.72 -25.55
CA PRO A 136 -3.20 5.32 -25.36
C PRO A 136 -3.52 5.07 -23.89
N ASP A 137 -4.74 4.61 -23.63
CA ASP A 137 -5.30 4.31 -22.31
C ASP A 137 -5.09 5.44 -21.28
N ASP A 138 -6.11 6.30 -21.14
CA ASP A 138 -6.14 7.46 -20.25
C ASP A 138 -6.07 7.11 -18.75
N ARG A 139 -5.70 5.87 -18.41
CA ARG A 139 -5.47 5.37 -17.07
C ARG A 139 -4.06 5.76 -16.61
N PRO A 140 -3.92 6.70 -15.67
CA PRO A 140 -2.62 7.03 -15.13
C PRO A 140 -2.02 5.82 -14.42
N ASP A 141 -0.70 5.69 -14.50
CA ASP A 141 0.07 4.58 -13.93
C ASP A 141 -0.24 3.20 -14.56
N SER A 142 -0.54 3.15 -15.86
CA SER A 142 -0.78 1.87 -16.56
C SER A 142 0.48 0.97 -16.53
N PRO A 143 0.33 -0.35 -16.28
CA PRO A 143 1.47 -1.29 -16.31
C PRO A 143 2.20 -1.30 -17.66
N ASP A 144 1.51 -1.01 -18.75
CA ASP A 144 2.07 -0.96 -20.11
C ASP A 144 3.06 0.20 -20.26
N GLN A 145 2.79 1.35 -19.63
CA GLN A 145 3.70 2.48 -19.58
C GLN A 145 5.02 2.11 -18.90
N TYR A 146 4.97 1.46 -17.74
CA TYR A 146 6.18 1.07 -17.01
C TYR A 146 6.97 -0.01 -17.76
N ALA A 147 6.29 -0.91 -18.48
CA ALA A 147 6.95 -1.86 -19.38
C ALA A 147 7.66 -1.13 -20.52
N HIS A 148 7.03 -0.12 -21.11
CA HIS A 148 7.64 0.72 -22.14
C HIS A 148 8.88 1.44 -21.61
N ILE A 149 8.78 2.12 -20.46
CA ILE A 149 9.92 2.81 -19.83
C ILE A 149 11.10 1.84 -19.65
N ARG A 150 10.86 0.66 -19.06
CA ARG A 150 11.92 -0.35 -18.86
C ARG A 150 12.55 -0.82 -20.17
N ARG A 151 11.73 -1.00 -21.21
CA ARG A 151 12.23 -1.40 -22.53
C ARG A 151 13.10 -0.29 -23.14
N HIS A 152 12.61 0.95 -23.11
CA HIS A 152 13.31 2.09 -23.70
C HIS A 152 14.64 2.38 -23.00
N THR A 153 14.66 2.39 -21.66
CA THR A 153 15.91 2.60 -20.90
C THR A 153 16.92 1.48 -21.13
N ARG A 154 16.46 0.23 -21.27
CA ARG A 154 17.34 -0.89 -21.65
C ARG A 154 17.95 -0.70 -23.04
N LEU A 155 17.19 -0.21 -24.02
CA LEU A 155 17.71 0.05 -25.36
C LEU A 155 18.77 1.14 -25.35
N LEU A 156 18.53 2.26 -24.65
CA LEU A 156 19.52 3.33 -24.50
C LEU A 156 20.82 2.85 -23.84
N ALA A 157 20.72 2.00 -22.82
CA ALA A 157 21.90 1.41 -22.19
C ALA A 157 22.71 0.54 -23.16
N LEU A 158 22.04 -0.23 -24.02
CA LEU A 158 22.71 -1.05 -25.04
C LEU A 158 23.35 -0.19 -26.13
N GLU A 159 22.65 0.85 -26.60
CA GLU A 159 23.20 1.79 -27.58
C GLU A 159 24.47 2.47 -27.08
N ALA A 160 24.51 2.89 -25.82
CA ALA A 160 25.72 3.42 -25.19
C ALA A 160 26.87 2.39 -25.22
N THR A 161 26.61 1.13 -24.84
CA THR A 161 27.65 0.09 -24.87
C THR A 161 28.18 -0.19 -26.28
N VAL A 162 27.30 -0.19 -27.29
CA VAL A 162 27.71 -0.38 -28.69
C VAL A 162 28.51 0.83 -29.16
N HIS A 163 28.08 2.04 -28.83
CA HIS A 163 28.80 3.26 -29.16
C HIS A 163 30.22 3.25 -28.56
N ASP A 164 30.38 2.86 -27.30
CA ASP A 164 31.68 2.80 -26.63
C ASP A 164 32.62 1.75 -27.27
N ILE A 165 32.08 0.58 -27.64
CA ILE A 165 32.84 -0.48 -28.34
C ILE A 165 33.27 0.01 -29.74
N THR A 166 32.39 0.70 -30.46
CA THR A 166 32.67 1.17 -31.83
C THR A 166 33.58 2.39 -31.90
N THR A 167 33.57 3.24 -30.88
CA THR A 167 34.44 4.42 -30.80
C THR A 167 35.82 4.11 -30.22
N GLY A 168 36.08 2.86 -29.82
CA GLY A 168 37.37 2.44 -29.26
C GLY A 168 37.69 3.15 -27.95
N THR A 169 36.66 3.54 -27.19
CA THR A 169 36.87 4.02 -25.82
C THR A 169 37.12 2.79 -24.95
N GLU A 170 38.36 2.28 -25.00
CA GLU A 170 38.84 1.30 -24.02
C GLU A 170 38.52 1.84 -22.62
N PRO A 171 37.85 1.06 -21.76
CA PRO A 171 37.71 1.43 -20.35
C PRO A 171 39.13 1.57 -19.81
N SER A 172 39.51 2.81 -19.47
CA SER A 172 40.85 3.10 -18.99
C SER A 172 41.06 2.44 -17.63
N ASP A 173 41.55 1.20 -17.64
CA ASP A 173 42.21 0.57 -16.52
C ASP A 173 43.55 1.30 -16.34
N HIS A 174 43.49 2.45 -15.67
CA HIS A 174 44.67 3.09 -15.11
C HIS A 174 44.81 2.65 -13.65
N PRO A 175 45.64 1.63 -13.34
CA PRO A 175 46.06 1.42 -11.98
C PRO A 175 46.97 2.59 -11.59
N ALA A 176 46.46 3.45 -10.70
CA ALA A 176 47.30 4.38 -9.96
C ALA A 176 48.31 3.56 -9.14
N GLY A 177 49.59 3.62 -9.52
CA GLY A 177 50.64 2.80 -8.92
C GLY A 177 52.00 3.52 -8.88
N HIS A 178 52.17 4.27 -7.80
CA HIS A 178 53.40 4.76 -7.15
C HIS A 178 54.24 5.88 -7.81
#